data_AF-A0AAN1SIP3-F1
#
_entry.id   AF-A0AAN1SIP3-F1
#
_cell.length_a   1.000
_cell.length_b   1.000
_cell.length_c   1.000
_cell.angle_alpha   90.00
_cell.angle_beta   90.00
_cell.angle_gamma   90.00
#
_symmetry.space_group_name_H-M   'P 1'
#
loop_
_entity.id
_entity.type
_entity.pdbx_description
1 polymer ?
#
loop_
_entity_poly.entity_id
_entity_poly.type
_entity_poly.pdbx_seq_one_letter_code
_entity_poly.pdbx_strand_id
1 'polypeptide(L)'
;MRKEVARPKEAVTQIKQGKLDMKDIFVILGSTAIGYFSKNFVPEILEIAYIVTYPIILYLLLSPSDVAGKKNLQVLLQLLRKDQQIYHAIVQRRSKEG
;
A
#
# COMPACT_ATOMS: atom_id res chain seq x y z
N MET A 1 3.80 -20.68 40.05
CA MET A 1 4.77 -19.79 39.38
C MET A 1 4.17 -19.33 38.05
N ARG A 2 3.80 -18.05 37.91
CA ARG A 2 3.41 -17.48 36.60
C ARG A 2 4.69 -17.27 35.79
N LYS A 3 4.79 -17.88 34.61
CA LYS A 3 5.82 -17.52 33.63
C LYS A 3 5.44 -16.16 33.06
N GLU A 4 6.16 -15.12 33.40
CA GLU A 4 6.09 -13.86 32.70
C GLU A 4 6.66 -14.08 31.30
N VAL A 5 5.77 -14.21 30.33
CA VAL A 5 6.16 -14.32 28.93
C VAL A 5 6.74 -12.96 28.56
N ALA A 6 8.05 -12.90 28.33
CA ALA A 6 8.73 -11.69 27.92
C ALA A 6 8.05 -11.13 26.67
N ARG A 7 7.34 -10.02 26.83
CA ARG A 7 6.75 -9.27 25.71
C ARG A 7 7.91 -8.91 24.79
N PRO A 8 7.90 -9.30 23.50
CA PRO A 8 8.97 -8.91 22.60
C PRO A 8 9.03 -7.39 22.61
N LYS A 9 10.17 -6.83 23.06
CA LYS A 9 10.46 -5.40 22.96
C LYS A 9 10.14 -5.01 21.54
N GLU A 10 9.26 -4.01 21.40
CA GLU A 10 8.80 -3.48 20.13
C GLU A 10 9.98 -3.44 19.17
N ALA A 11 9.88 -4.23 18.11
CA ALA A 11 10.87 -4.23 17.08
C ALA A 11 10.82 -2.82 16.49
N VAL A 12 11.69 -1.94 16.97
CA VAL A 12 12.06 -0.72 16.28
C VAL A 12 12.83 -1.17 15.04
N THR A 13 12.12 -1.84 14.13
CA THR A 13 12.55 -1.97 12.76
C THR A 13 12.53 -0.54 12.27
N GLN A 14 13.70 0.06 12.12
CA GLN A 14 13.85 1.21 11.24
C GLN A 14 13.30 0.74 9.89
N ILE A 15 12.02 1.04 9.65
CA ILE A 15 11.35 0.67 8.43
C ILE A 15 12.15 1.42 7.38
N LYS A 16 12.97 0.69 6.61
CA LYS A 16 13.58 1.24 5.40
C LYS A 16 12.41 1.53 4.47
N GLN A 17 11.81 2.71 4.64
CA GLN A 17 10.86 3.26 3.70
C GLN A 17 11.59 3.28 2.36
N GLY A 18 11.00 2.62 1.37
CA GLY A 18 11.53 2.64 0.02
C GLY A 18 11.64 4.09 -0.47
N LYS A 19 12.54 4.36 -1.42
CA LYS A 19 12.58 5.67 -2.06
C LYS A 19 11.81 5.60 -3.38
N LEU A 20 11.28 6.73 -3.83
CA LEU A 20 10.84 6.86 -5.22
C LEU A 20 12.06 6.64 -6.12
N ASP A 21 11.97 5.72 -7.06
CA ASP A 21 13.04 5.48 -8.03
C ASP A 21 12.90 6.49 -9.18
N MET A 22 14.00 6.75 -9.91
CA MET A 22 13.98 7.66 -11.06
C MET A 22 13.00 7.19 -12.14
N LYS A 23 12.85 5.88 -12.29
CA LYS A 23 11.85 5.28 -13.20
C LYS A 23 10.43 5.69 -12.84
N ASP A 24 10.10 5.75 -11.55
CA ASP A 24 8.78 6.16 -11.09
C ASP A 24 8.51 7.63 -11.43
N ILE A 25 9.52 8.49 -11.34
CA ILE A 25 9.42 9.90 -11.70
C ILE A 25 9.12 10.05 -13.21
N PHE A 26 9.82 9.30 -14.06
CA PHE A 26 9.52 9.31 -15.51
C PHE A 26 8.10 8.83 -15.82
N VAL A 27 7.62 7.81 -15.11
CA VAL A 27 6.24 7.32 -15.26
C VAL A 27 5.22 8.39 -14.81
N ILE A 28 5.47 9.07 -13.70
CA ILE A 28 4.61 10.15 -13.20
C ILE A 28 4.57 11.29 -14.22
N LEU A 29 5.73 11.76 -14.70
CA LEU A 29 5.78 12.84 -15.68
C LEU A 29 5.11 12.44 -17.01
N GLY A 30 5.38 11.23 -17.49
CA GLY A 30 4.79 10.69 -18.72
C GLY A 30 3.27 10.53 -18.64
N SER A 31 2.70 10.34 -17.46
CA SER A 31 1.25 10.20 -17.27
C SER A 31 0.45 11.45 -17.64
N THR A 32 1.07 12.62 -17.59
CA THR A 32 0.45 13.87 -18.05
C THR A 32 0.06 13.79 -19.52
N ALA A 33 0.86 13.10 -20.34
CA ALA A 33 0.54 12.87 -21.75
C ALA A 33 -0.72 12.00 -21.90
N ILE A 34 -0.89 10.98 -21.04
CA ILE A 34 -2.11 10.15 -21.02
C ILE A 34 -3.33 11.02 -20.68
N GLY A 35 -3.21 11.88 -19.68
CA GLY A 35 -4.25 12.85 -19.33
C GLY A 35 -4.59 13.77 -20.51
N TYR A 36 -3.58 14.26 -21.22
CA TYR A 36 -3.77 15.11 -22.40
C TYR A 36 -4.47 14.37 -23.54
N PHE A 37 -4.09 13.13 -23.86
CA PHE A 37 -4.77 12.35 -24.91
C PHE A 37 -6.19 11.92 -24.54
N SER A 38 -6.48 11.75 -23.24
CA SER A 38 -7.80 11.37 -22.73
C SER A 38 -8.69 12.55 -22.33
N LYS A 39 -8.23 13.78 -22.51
CA LYS A 39 -8.97 14.98 -22.08
C LYS A 39 -10.37 15.13 -22.68
N ASN A 40 -10.57 14.62 -23.90
CA ASN A 40 -11.83 14.71 -24.64
C ASN A 40 -12.99 13.93 -23.99
N PHE A 41 -12.71 13.09 -22.99
CA PHE A 41 -13.73 12.37 -22.23
C PHE A 41 -14.38 13.24 -21.12
N VAL A 42 -13.88 14.44 -20.89
CA VAL A 42 -14.28 15.32 -19.78
C VAL A 42 -14.61 16.72 -20.33
N PRO A 43 -15.59 17.44 -19.74
CA PRO A 43 -15.87 18.82 -20.13
C PRO A 43 -14.64 19.74 -20.00
N GLU A 44 -14.52 20.72 -20.90
CA GLU A 44 -13.37 21.66 -20.97
C GLU A 44 -13.07 22.36 -19.64
N ILE A 45 -14.11 22.69 -18.86
CA ILE A 45 -13.97 23.35 -17.54
C ILE A 45 -13.14 22.50 -16.56
N LEU A 46 -13.18 21.17 -16.71
CA LEU A 46 -12.50 20.22 -15.83
C LEU A 46 -11.23 19.62 -16.47
N GLU A 47 -10.90 19.99 -17.71
CA GLU A 47 -9.78 19.41 -18.48
C GLU A 47 -8.46 19.48 -17.70
N ILE A 48 -8.10 20.66 -17.19
CA ILE A 48 -6.83 20.88 -16.49
C ILE A 48 -6.78 20.03 -15.22
N ALA A 49 -7.87 20.05 -14.43
CA ALA A 49 -7.96 19.25 -13.21
C ALA A 49 -7.82 17.75 -13.52
N TYR A 50 -8.49 17.28 -14.57
CA TYR A 50 -8.41 15.90 -15.02
C TYR A 50 -6.98 15.50 -15.43
N ILE A 51 -6.31 16.31 -16.25
CA ILE A 51 -4.94 16.05 -16.70
C ILE A 51 -3.98 15.97 -15.50
N VAL A 52 -4.08 16.91 -14.55
CA VAL A 52 -3.22 16.97 -13.36
C VAL A 52 -3.50 15.83 -12.37
N THR A 53 -4.70 15.25 -12.41
CA THR A 53 -5.07 14.13 -11.53
C THR A 53 -4.22 12.88 -11.82
N TYR A 54 -3.82 12.64 -13.08
CA TYR A 54 -2.98 11.49 -13.46
C TYR A 54 -1.64 11.44 -12.71
N PRO A 55 -0.77 12.48 -12.77
CA PRO A 55 0.50 12.46 -12.06
C PRO A 55 0.30 12.43 -10.54
N ILE A 56 -0.76 13.05 -10.01
CA ILE A 56 -1.06 13.02 -8.57
C ILE A 56 -1.38 11.60 -8.11
N ILE A 57 -2.29 10.90 -8.80
CA ILE A 57 -2.66 9.53 -8.45
C ILE A 57 -1.45 8.61 -8.56
N LEU A 58 -0.67 8.72 -9.64
CA LEU A 58 0.53 7.90 -9.81
C LEU A 58 1.60 8.18 -8.75
N TYR A 59 1.78 9.44 -8.36
CA TYR A 59 2.65 9.78 -7.24
C TYR A 59 2.20 9.08 -5.96
N LEU A 60 0.91 9.15 -5.62
CA LEU A 60 0.36 8.48 -4.43
C LEU A 60 0.49 6.96 -4.49
N LEU A 61 0.29 6.34 -5.66
CA LEU A 61 0.39 4.89 -5.84
C LEU A 61 1.83 4.38 -5.80
N LEU A 62 2.77 5.13 -6.35
CA LEU A 62 4.19 4.76 -6.40
C LEU A 62 4.97 5.20 -5.16
N SER A 63 4.40 6.09 -4.35
CA SER A 63 4.94 6.50 -3.06
C SER A 63 5.20 5.28 -2.16
N PRO A 64 6.32 5.28 -1.40
CA PRO A 64 6.57 4.26 -0.41
C PRO A 64 5.45 4.19 0.62
N SER A 65 5.06 2.96 0.97
CA SER A 65 4.10 2.71 2.04
C SER A 65 4.81 2.54 3.38
N ASP A 66 4.05 2.59 4.47
CA ASP A 66 4.53 2.24 5.81
C ASP A 66 4.91 0.76 5.95
N VAL A 67 4.55 -0.08 4.97
CA VAL A 67 5.01 -1.47 4.91
C VAL A 67 6.40 -1.51 4.30
N ALA A 68 7.36 -2.02 5.07
CA ALA A 68 8.78 -2.09 4.70
C ALA A 68 9.00 -2.62 3.27
N GLY A 69 9.71 -1.83 2.45
CA GLY A 69 10.08 -2.20 1.08
C GLY A 69 8.91 -2.29 0.08
N LYS A 70 7.70 -1.87 0.44
CA LYS A 70 6.53 -1.90 -0.45
C LYS A 70 6.05 -0.51 -0.82
N LYS A 71 5.58 -0.37 -2.05
CA LYS A 71 4.87 0.82 -2.54
C LYS A 71 3.38 0.71 -2.22
N ASN A 72 2.67 1.84 -2.18
CA ASN A 72 1.23 1.87 -1.93
C ASN A 72 0.44 0.97 -2.89
N LEU A 73 0.80 0.95 -4.17
CA LEU A 73 0.19 0.06 -5.15
C LEU A 73 0.32 -1.43 -4.79
N GLN A 74 1.49 -1.85 -4.28
CA GLN A 74 1.72 -3.24 -3.90
C GLN A 74 0.91 -3.63 -2.65
N VAL A 75 0.76 -2.72 -1.70
CA VAL A 75 -0.08 -2.92 -0.51
C VAL A 75 -1.56 -2.98 -0.90
N LEU A 76 -2.02 -2.08 -1.78
CA LEU A 76 -3.39 -2.07 -2.28
C LEU A 76 -3.74 -3.39 -2.97
N LEU A 77 -2.86 -3.86 -3.88
CA LEU A 77 -3.06 -5.14 -4.56
C LEU A 77 -3.04 -6.33 -3.58
N GLN A 78 -2.24 -6.26 -2.52
CA GLN A 78 -2.26 -7.27 -1.46
C GLN A 78 -3.57 -7.25 -0.67
N LEU A 79 -4.11 -6.07 -0.34
CA LEU A 79 -5.41 -5.96 0.32
C LEU A 79 -6.54 -6.50 -0.57
N LEU A 80 -6.52 -6.20 -1.86
CA LEU A 80 -7.51 -6.70 -2.83
C LEU A 80 -7.43 -8.22 -3.02
N ARG A 81 -6.22 -8.79 -2.96
CA ARG A 81 -5.99 -10.24 -3.11
C ARG A 81 -6.07 -11.02 -1.80
N LYS A 82 -6.02 -10.34 -0.66
CA LYS A 82 -6.06 -11.01 0.64
C LYS A 82 -7.47 -11.54 0.86
N ASP A 83 -7.62 -12.82 0.56
CA ASP A 83 -8.79 -13.60 0.91
C ASP A 83 -9.11 -13.38 2.40
N GLN A 84 -10.37 -13.10 2.71
CA GLN A 84 -10.84 -12.86 4.08
C GLN A 84 -10.86 -14.19 4.84
N GLN A 85 -9.68 -14.77 5.08
CA GLN A 85 -9.53 -15.93 5.94
C GLN A 85 -9.90 -15.50 7.35
N ILE A 86 -11.14 -15.81 7.73
CA ILE A 86 -11.68 -15.61 9.07
C ILE A 86 -10.74 -16.36 10.02
N TYR A 87 -10.09 -15.62 10.91
CA TYR A 87 -9.24 -16.20 11.95
C TYR A 87 -10.12 -17.09 12.85
N HIS A 88 -10.08 -18.39 12.62
CA HIS A 88 -10.56 -19.34 13.61
C HIS A 88 -9.54 -19.34 14.74
N ALA A 89 -9.88 -18.69 15.86
CA ALA A 89 -9.12 -18.83 17.09
C ALA A 89 -9.02 -20.33 17.41
N ILE A 90 -7.80 -20.84 17.48
CA ILE A 90 -7.53 -22.22 17.87
C ILE A 90 -8.03 -22.37 19.31
N VAL A 91 -9.21 -22.97 19.50
CA VAL A 91 -9.69 -23.35 20.82
C VAL A 91 -8.76 -24.45 21.31
N GLN A 92 -7.77 -24.06 22.10
CA GLN A 92 -6.86 -24.97 22.76
C GLN A 92 -7.65 -25.75 23.82
N ARG A 93 -8.27 -26.87 23.42
CA ARG A 93 -8.84 -27.84 24.37
C ARG A 93 -7.68 -28.32 25.24
N ARG A 94 -7.67 -27.88 26.50
CA ARG A 94 -6.83 -28.46 27.54
C ARG A 94 -7.20 -29.95 27.63
N SER A 95 -6.34 -30.81 27.08
CA SER A 95 -6.34 -32.24 27.40
C SER A 95 -6.05 -32.34 28.89
N LYS A 96 -7.08 -32.62 29.68
CA LYS A 96 -6.92 -33.18 31.02
C LYS A 96 -6.61 -34.66 30.80
N GLU A 97 -5.33 -34.99 30.72
CA GLU A 97 -4.89 -36.35 30.99
C GLU A 97 -4.98 -36.55 32.50
N GLY A 98 -5.77 -37.55 32.90
CA GLY A 98 -5.90 -38.05 34.26
C GLY A 98 -4.90 -39.14 34.58
#